data_AF-Q9UA43-F1
#
_entry.id   AF-Q9UA43-F1
#
_cell.length_a   1.000
_cell.length_b   1.000
_cell.length_c   1.000
_cell.angle_alpha   90.00
_cell.angle_beta   90.00
_cell.angle_gamma   90.00
#
_symmetry.space_group_name_H-M   'P 1'
#
loop_
_entity.id
_entity.type
_entity.pdbx_description
1 polymer ?
#
loop_
_entity_poly.entity_id
_entity_poly.type
_entity_poly.pdbx_seq_one_letter_code
_entity_poly.pdbx_strand_id
1 'polypeptide(L)'
;GTKHCSSPYLQWLTDEEKGEIRKIIGGNKSRADILKAIFFYYQILPGKEKKNAGERLRLSCEEIVRSLVYENRLSELEALENDSSTMSEMMKMLSAATDRSKFAQIKAYQTACNRIFDLRQL
;
A
#
# COMPACT_ATOMS: atom_id res chain seq x y z
N GLY A 1 0.59 -18.72 5.79
CA GLY A 1 -0.88 -18.84 5.65
C GLY A 1 -1.38 -17.82 4.65
N THR A 2 -2.16 -18.26 3.67
CA THR A 2 -2.61 -17.61 2.42
C THR A 2 -3.45 -16.32 2.54
N LYS A 3 -3.50 -15.65 3.70
CA LYS A 3 -4.46 -14.57 3.99
C LYS A 3 -4.22 -13.23 3.29
N HIS A 4 -3.04 -12.98 2.69
CA HIS A 4 -2.70 -11.65 2.18
C HIS A 4 -3.33 -11.30 0.82
N CYS A 5 -3.80 -12.28 0.04
CA CYS A 5 -4.35 -12.03 -1.30
C CYS A 5 -5.90 -12.04 -1.36
N SER A 6 -6.57 -12.31 -0.23
CA SER A 6 -8.03 -12.30 -0.10
C SER A 6 -8.61 -10.93 0.21
N SER A 7 -7.78 -9.88 0.20
CA SER A 7 -8.20 -8.53 0.50
C SER A 7 -9.26 -8.06 -0.52
N PRO A 8 -10.35 -7.41 -0.07
CA PRO A 8 -11.35 -6.82 -0.97
C PRO A 8 -10.73 -5.76 -1.91
N TYR A 9 -9.56 -5.22 -1.57
CA TYR A 9 -8.81 -4.26 -2.39
C TYR A 9 -8.04 -4.89 -3.56
N LEU A 10 -7.92 -6.23 -3.59
CA LEU A 10 -7.21 -6.99 -4.63
C LEU A 10 -8.15 -7.81 -5.51
N GLN A 11 -9.46 -7.57 -5.42
CA GLN A 11 -10.48 -8.28 -6.22
C GLN A 11 -10.42 -7.97 -7.73
N TRP A 12 -9.74 -6.89 -8.13
CA TRP A 12 -9.57 -6.51 -9.53
C TRP A 12 -8.50 -7.34 -10.27
N LEU A 13 -7.69 -8.11 -9.54
CA LEU A 13 -6.73 -9.04 -10.11
C LEU A 13 -7.41 -10.33 -10.54
N THR A 14 -6.97 -10.94 -11.64
CA THR A 14 -7.41 -12.28 -12.05
C THR A 14 -6.87 -13.33 -11.08
N ASP A 15 -7.42 -14.54 -11.14
CA ASP A 15 -6.98 -15.61 -10.25
C ASP A 15 -5.56 -16.10 -10.57
N GLU A 16 -5.14 -16.01 -11.84
CA GLU A 16 -3.76 -16.20 -12.29
C GLU A 16 -2.84 -15.14 -11.69
N GLU A 17 -3.18 -13.85 -11.78
CA GLU A 17 -2.37 -12.74 -11.25
C GLU A 17 -2.23 -12.82 -9.72
N LYS A 18 -3.33 -13.15 -9.02
CA LYS A 18 -3.28 -13.46 -7.58
C LYS A 18 -2.39 -14.68 -7.30
N GLY A 19 -2.36 -15.65 -8.20
CA GLY A 19 -1.47 -16.81 -8.15
C GLY A 19 0.00 -16.42 -8.17
N GLU A 20 0.39 -15.57 -9.10
CA GLU A 20 1.75 -15.05 -9.22
C GLU A 20 2.15 -14.21 -8.00
N ILE A 21 1.26 -13.34 -7.51
CA ILE A 21 1.49 -12.58 -6.28
C ILE A 21 1.65 -13.51 -5.07
N ARG A 22 0.87 -14.60 -4.97
CA ARG A 22 1.02 -15.61 -3.91
C ARG A 22 2.37 -16.34 -3.98
N LYS A 23 2.90 -16.63 -5.17
CA LYS A 23 4.24 -17.22 -5.34
C LYS A 23 5.33 -16.26 -4.83
N ILE A 24 5.19 -14.97 -5.10
CA ILE A 24 6.09 -13.93 -4.56
C ILE A 24 6.01 -13.91 -3.04
N ILE A 25 4.80 -13.94 -2.46
CA ILE A 25 4.60 -14.01 -0.99
C ILE A 25 5.25 -15.26 -0.37
N GLY A 26 5.14 -16.42 -1.03
CA GLY A 26 5.71 -17.69 -0.55
C GLY A 26 7.24 -17.79 -0.63
N GLY A 27 7.88 -16.96 -1.45
CA GLY A 27 9.31 -17.03 -1.76
C GLY A 27 10.23 -16.23 -0.84
N ASN A 28 9.84 -15.90 0.39
CA ASN A 28 10.59 -15.01 1.30
C ASN A 28 10.88 -13.60 0.73
N LYS A 29 10.11 -13.16 -0.26
CA LYS A 29 10.24 -11.83 -0.87
C LYS A 29 9.75 -10.75 0.08
N SER A 30 10.30 -9.56 -0.03
CA SER A 30 9.94 -8.45 0.84
C SER A 30 8.52 -7.95 0.57
N ARG A 31 7.88 -7.31 1.55
CA ARG A 31 6.63 -6.56 1.36
C ARG A 31 6.71 -5.57 0.19
N ALA A 32 7.89 -5.01 -0.06
CA ALA A 32 8.13 -4.12 -1.20
C ALA A 32 8.04 -4.84 -2.56
N ASP A 33 8.45 -6.11 -2.66
CA ASP A 33 8.35 -6.88 -3.90
C ASP A 33 6.91 -7.24 -4.22
N ILE A 34 6.12 -7.56 -3.20
CA ILE A 34 4.68 -7.81 -3.33
C ILE A 34 3.97 -6.56 -3.85
N LEU A 35 4.29 -5.39 -3.30
CA LEU A 35 3.77 -4.11 -3.80
C LEU A 35 4.17 -3.88 -5.26
N LYS A 36 5.45 -4.04 -5.62
CA LYS A 36 5.90 -3.86 -7.00
C LYS A 36 5.11 -4.73 -7.98
N ALA A 37 4.82 -5.97 -7.61
CA ALA A 37 4.01 -6.88 -8.43
C ALA A 37 2.56 -6.39 -8.60
N ILE A 38 1.90 -5.99 -7.50
CA ILE A 38 0.55 -5.40 -7.55
C ILE A 38 0.53 -4.15 -8.44
N PHE A 39 1.55 -3.30 -8.33
CA PHE A 39 1.68 -2.09 -9.13
C PHE A 39 1.92 -2.35 -10.61
N PHE A 40 2.64 -3.43 -10.95
CA PHE A 40 2.86 -3.83 -12.33
C PHE A 40 1.53 -4.16 -13.02
N TYR A 41 0.70 -5.00 -12.40
CA TYR A 41 -0.63 -5.33 -12.93
C TYR A 41 -1.54 -4.11 -13.04
N TYR A 42 -1.48 -3.21 -12.05
CA TYR A 42 -2.24 -1.97 -12.10
C TYR A 42 -1.86 -1.08 -13.29
N GLN A 43 -0.56 -0.97 -13.61
CA GLN A 43 -0.10 -0.08 -14.68
C GLN A 43 -0.56 -0.51 -16.07
N ILE A 44 -0.73 -1.81 -16.31
CA ILE A 44 -1.14 -2.36 -17.60
C ILE A 44 -2.66 -2.33 -17.82
N LEU A 45 -3.45 -2.02 -16.79
CA LEU A 45 -4.89 -1.90 -16.95
C LEU A 45 -5.27 -0.72 -17.86
N PRO A 46 -6.26 -0.88 -18.75
CA PRO A 46 -6.78 0.21 -19.56
C PRO A 46 -7.94 0.96 -18.87
N GLY A 47 -8.10 2.24 -19.22
CA GLY A 47 -9.31 3.04 -19.03
C GLY A 47 -10.05 2.85 -17.69
N LYS A 48 -11.30 2.38 -17.77
CA LYS A 48 -12.20 2.25 -16.60
C LYS A 48 -11.70 1.22 -15.58
N GLU A 49 -11.07 0.15 -16.03
CA GLU A 49 -10.53 -0.89 -15.16
C GLU A 49 -9.38 -0.34 -14.32
N LYS A 50 -8.49 0.44 -14.94
CA LYS A 50 -7.43 1.16 -14.24
C LYS A 50 -8.00 2.12 -13.21
N LYS A 51 -9.01 2.93 -13.56
CA LYS A 51 -9.64 3.86 -12.62
C LYS A 51 -10.21 3.14 -11.38
N ASN A 52 -10.97 2.06 -11.59
CA ASN A 52 -11.57 1.28 -10.50
C ASN A 52 -10.53 0.58 -9.63
N ALA A 53 -9.50 0.00 -10.23
CA ALA A 53 -8.38 -0.62 -9.51
C ALA A 53 -7.60 0.43 -8.70
N GLY A 54 -7.39 1.63 -9.26
CA GLY A 54 -6.71 2.74 -8.61
C GLY A 54 -7.44 3.20 -7.35
N GLU A 55 -8.76 3.33 -7.40
CA GLU A 55 -9.57 3.66 -6.21
C GLU A 55 -9.47 2.61 -5.10
N ARG A 56 -9.47 1.32 -5.46
CA ARG A 56 -9.31 0.22 -4.49
C ARG A 56 -7.91 0.16 -3.91
N LEU A 57 -6.89 0.33 -4.74
CA LEU A 57 -5.50 0.38 -4.29
C LEU A 57 -5.22 1.59 -3.41
N ARG A 58 -5.88 2.72 -3.66
CA ARG A 58 -5.83 3.90 -2.79
C ARG A 58 -6.26 3.57 -1.37
N LEU A 59 -7.41 2.92 -1.22
CA LEU A 59 -7.95 2.52 0.08
C LEU A 59 -6.99 1.55 0.80
N SER A 60 -6.41 0.59 0.05
CA SER A 60 -5.40 -0.32 0.61
C SER A 60 -4.14 0.41 1.07
N CYS A 61 -3.67 1.39 0.29
CA CYS A 61 -2.57 2.24 0.71
C CYS A 61 -2.91 2.98 2.01
N GLU A 62 -4.09 3.59 2.11
CA GLU A 62 -4.55 4.33 3.30
C GLU A 62 -4.55 3.46 4.56
N GLU A 63 -5.06 2.23 4.47
CA GLU A 63 -5.05 1.28 5.57
C GLU A 63 -3.62 0.88 5.98
N ILE A 64 -2.75 0.58 5.02
CA ILE A 64 -1.37 0.17 5.30
C ILE A 64 -0.56 1.30 5.92
N VAL A 65 -0.64 2.52 5.35
CA VAL A 65 0.09 3.67 5.91
C VAL A 65 -0.40 3.96 7.31
N ARG A 66 -1.72 3.92 7.56
CA ARG A 66 -2.29 4.10 8.90
C ARG A 66 -1.77 3.05 9.88
N SER A 67 -1.79 1.77 9.50
CA SER A 67 -1.25 0.67 10.33
C SER A 67 0.24 0.86 10.63
N LEU A 68 1.04 1.25 9.64
CA LEU A 68 2.48 1.50 9.84
C LEU A 68 2.74 2.71 10.73
N VAL A 69 1.95 3.78 10.61
CA VAL A 69 2.04 4.93 11.51
C VAL A 69 1.73 4.50 12.95
N TYR A 70 0.67 3.73 13.17
CA TYR A 70 0.35 3.20 14.49
C TYR A 70 1.46 2.30 15.06
N GLU A 71 1.96 1.34 14.28
CA GLU A 71 3.02 0.42 14.73
C GLU A 71 4.34 1.14 15.06
N ASN A 72 4.63 2.28 14.44
CA ASN A 72 5.91 2.99 14.60
C ASN A 72 5.82 4.24 15.49
N ARG A 73 4.62 4.77 15.74
CA ARG A 73 4.40 6.05 16.44
C ARG A 73 3.19 5.97 17.38
N LEU A 74 3.12 4.89 18.17
CA LEU A 74 2.08 4.64 19.18
C LEU A 74 1.85 5.81 20.17
N SER A 75 2.86 6.66 20.42
CA SER A 75 2.71 7.86 21.27
C SER A 75 2.11 9.08 20.55
N GLU A 76 2.19 9.16 19.22
CA GLU A 76 1.54 10.21 18.41
C GLU A 76 0.10 9.84 18.02
N LEU A 77 -0.34 8.65 18.46
CA LEU A 77 -1.62 8.02 18.17
C LEU A 77 -2.80 8.80 18.77
N GLU A 78 -2.59 9.46 19.92
CA GLU A 78 -3.58 10.33 20.56
C GLU A 78 -3.99 11.53 19.67
N ALA A 79 -3.12 11.97 18.76
CA ALA A 79 -3.43 13.05 17.82
C ALA A 79 -4.19 12.55 16.59
N LEU A 80 -3.98 11.29 16.18
CA LEU A 80 -4.62 10.69 14.98
C LEU A 80 -6.00 10.12 15.26
N GLU A 81 -6.29 9.69 16.49
CA GLU A 81 -7.61 9.13 16.85
C GLU A 81 -8.73 10.19 16.76
N ASN A 82 -8.37 11.47 16.91
CA ASN A 82 -9.29 12.61 16.82
C ASN A 82 -9.27 13.33 15.46
N ASP A 83 -8.35 12.97 14.55
CA ASP A 83 -8.08 13.80 13.39
C ASP A 83 -8.43 13.12 12.06
N SER A 84 -8.97 13.94 11.16
CA SER A 84 -9.30 13.58 9.77
C SER A 84 -8.05 13.52 8.88
N SER A 85 -6.89 13.16 9.46
CA SER A 85 -5.59 13.39 8.84
C SER A 85 -5.50 12.76 7.46
N THR A 86 -5.05 13.56 6.52
CA THR A 86 -4.97 13.15 5.12
C THR A 86 -3.89 12.09 4.95
N MET A 87 -4.00 11.29 3.88
CA MET A 87 -2.95 10.35 3.53
C MET A 87 -1.55 11.00 3.43
N SER A 88 -1.50 12.23 2.92
CA SER A 88 -0.25 13.00 2.80
C SER A 88 0.39 13.27 4.17
N GLU A 89 -0.42 13.63 5.17
CA GLU A 89 0.05 13.80 6.56
C GLU A 89 0.52 12.49 7.16
N MET A 90 -0.24 11.41 7.00
CA MET A 90 0.16 10.09 7.50
C MET A 90 1.49 9.64 6.87
N MET A 91 1.72 9.90 5.57
CA MET A 91 3.00 9.59 4.93
C MET A 91 4.16 10.44 5.45
N LYS A 92 3.93 11.73 5.78
CA LYS A 92 4.95 12.59 6.40
C LYS A 92 5.34 12.09 7.80
N MET A 93 4.36 11.69 8.60
CA MET A 93 4.58 11.09 9.91
C MET A 93 5.40 9.80 9.78
N LEU A 94 5.09 8.98 8.79
CA LEU A 94 5.83 7.75 8.53
C LEU A 94 7.28 8.01 8.10
N SER A 95 7.57 9.05 7.30
CA SER A 95 8.96 9.44 6.98
C SER A 95 9.75 9.96 8.18
N ALA A 96 9.07 10.51 9.18
CA ALA A 96 9.70 10.97 10.40
C ALA A 96 9.99 9.83 11.39
N ALA A 97 9.49 8.61 11.16
CA ALA A 97 9.72 7.46 12.04
C ALA A 97 11.23 7.18 12.22
N THR A 98 11.64 7.01 13.48
CA THR A 98 13.04 6.88 13.92
C THR A 98 13.58 5.45 13.79
N ASP A 99 12.73 4.46 13.55
CA ASP A 99 13.14 3.07 13.40
C ASP A 99 13.76 2.83 12.00
N ARG A 100 15.09 2.99 11.94
CA ARG A 100 15.90 2.76 10.74
C ARG A 100 15.77 1.34 10.19
N SER A 101 15.41 0.35 11.02
CA SER A 101 15.26 -1.04 10.56
C SER A 101 14.05 -1.21 9.61
N LYS A 102 13.06 -0.32 9.71
CA LYS A 102 11.85 -0.32 8.87
C LYS A 102 11.87 0.73 7.77
N PHE A 103 12.91 1.57 7.69
CA PHE A 103 13.01 2.68 6.73
C PHE A 103 12.91 2.23 5.26
N ALA A 104 13.56 1.13 4.89
CA ALA A 104 13.51 0.60 3.52
C ALA A 104 12.08 0.16 3.13
N GLN A 105 11.34 -0.42 4.08
CA GLN A 105 9.95 -0.82 3.89
C GLN A 105 9.06 0.42 3.74
N ILE A 106 9.20 1.40 4.64
CA ILE A 106 8.47 2.68 4.61
C ILE A 106 8.66 3.40 3.27
N LYS A 107 9.91 3.50 2.80
CA LYS A 107 10.24 4.18 1.53
C LYS A 107 9.63 3.48 0.32
N ALA A 108 9.59 2.15 0.33
CA ALA A 108 8.92 1.39 -0.73
C ALA A 108 7.41 1.64 -0.77
N TYR A 109 6.76 1.68 0.41
CA TYR A 109 5.33 2.02 0.51
C TYR A 109 5.04 3.44 0.04
N GLN A 110 5.83 4.44 0.46
CA GLN A 110 5.66 5.82 0.01
C GLN A 110 5.79 5.95 -1.51
N THR A 111 6.83 5.34 -2.09
CA THR A 111 7.07 5.38 -3.54
C THR A 111 5.91 4.77 -4.32
N ALA A 112 5.44 3.62 -3.84
CA ALA A 112 4.30 2.92 -4.40
C ALA A 112 3.04 3.79 -4.29
N CYS A 113 2.62 4.11 -3.07
CA CYS A 113 1.36 4.80 -2.82
C CYS A 113 1.30 6.16 -3.51
N ASN A 114 2.36 6.98 -3.47
CA ASN A 114 2.40 8.27 -4.18
C ASN A 114 2.09 8.13 -5.67
N ARG A 115 2.62 7.09 -6.34
CA ARG A 115 2.30 6.84 -7.75
C ARG A 115 0.82 6.55 -8.00
N ILE A 116 0.09 5.90 -7.08
CA ILE A 116 -1.37 5.72 -7.22
C ILE A 116 -2.08 7.07 -7.13
N PHE A 117 -1.66 7.93 -6.19
CA PHE A 117 -2.29 9.22 -5.96
C PHE A 117 -2.00 10.23 -7.07
N ASP A 118 -0.78 10.26 -7.61
CA ASP A 118 -0.38 11.13 -8.73
C ASP A 118 -1.14 10.80 -10.02
N LEU A 119 -1.50 9.52 -10.23
CA LEU A 119 -2.27 9.08 -11.39
C LEU A 119 -3.74 9.55 -11.39
N ARG A 120 -4.24 10.20 -10.33
CA ARG A 120 -5.54 10.92 -10.36
C ARG A 120 -5.48 12.28 -11.07
N GLN A 121 -4.29 12.78 -11.40
CA GLN A 121 -4.12 14.06 -12.11
C GLN A 121 -4.21 13.91 -13.64
N LEU A 122 -4.50 12.71 -14.16
CA LEU A 122 -4.66 12.39 -15.59
C LEU A 122 -6.08 11.91 -15.91
#